data_AF-A0A8H4V3Z8-F1
#
_entry.id   AF-A0A8H4V3Z8-F1
#
_cell.length_a   1.000
_cell.length_b   1.000
_cell.length_c   1.000
_cell.angle_alpha   90.00
_cell.angle_beta   90.00
_cell.angle_gamma   90.00
#
_symmetry.space_group_name_H-M   'P 1'
#
loop_
_entity.id
_entity.type
_entity.pdbx_description
1 polymer ?
#
loop_
_entity_poly.entity_id
_entity_poly.type
_entity_poly.pdbx_seq_one_letter_code
_entity_poly.pdbx_strand_id
1 'polypeptide(L)'
;MMLANDLSFNFHEEAGLAFCRDYILSNTHIRDVLGAIGSDEGSPYTLVLEKFIAPDPNHIQTLRNGGDKLDYLVVQAWPKKSKAIFYSGSHTSDFTRIVAANTFWEVARAQLQGCTAESCSFEQGGFVIFDARVLFERQEQRSYAYVYVKSSVLPYLLQQERKLQRRYWGMQPPASCDPDELA
;
A
#
# COMPACT_ATOMS: atom_id res chain seq x y z
N MET A 1 21.20 -2.82 -20.53
CA MET A 1 20.19 -2.60 -21.58
C MET A 1 18.94 -3.35 -21.15
N MET A 2 17.97 -2.67 -20.52
CA MET A 2 16.69 -3.28 -20.12
C MET A 2 15.85 -3.48 -21.39
N LEU A 3 15.37 -4.70 -21.61
CA LEU A 3 14.51 -5.02 -22.75
C LEU A 3 13.10 -4.49 -22.47
N ALA A 4 12.44 -3.98 -23.52
CA ALA A 4 11.10 -3.40 -23.46
C ALA A 4 9.99 -4.35 -22.96
N ASN A 5 10.29 -5.65 -22.78
CA ASN A 5 9.36 -6.65 -22.27
C ASN A 5 9.25 -6.71 -20.74
N ASP A 6 10.16 -6.09 -19.98
CA ASP A 6 10.04 -6.00 -18.51
C ASP A 6 9.05 -4.90 -18.05
N LEU A 7 8.35 -4.27 -19.01
CA LEU A 7 7.37 -3.20 -18.79
C LEU A 7 5.91 -3.67 -18.88
N SER A 8 5.64 -4.97 -19.07
CA SER A 8 4.32 -5.46 -19.52
C SER A 8 3.20 -5.54 -18.47
N PHE A 9 3.36 -4.89 -17.31
CA PHE A 9 2.29 -4.87 -16.32
C PHE A 9 1.94 -3.44 -15.97
N ASN A 10 0.90 -2.97 -16.65
CA ASN A 10 0.20 -1.74 -16.40
C ASN A 10 -1.21 -2.08 -15.89
N PHE A 11 -1.64 -1.48 -14.78
CA PHE A 11 -2.99 -1.69 -14.23
C PHE A 11 -4.11 -1.31 -15.19
N HIS A 12 -3.82 -0.42 -16.14
CA HIS A 12 -4.78 0.00 -17.16
C HIS A 12 -4.91 -1.00 -18.32
N GLU A 13 -4.12 -2.07 -18.31
CA GLU A 13 -4.23 -3.16 -19.28
C GLU A 13 -5.03 -4.32 -18.68
N GLU A 14 -5.70 -5.09 -19.55
CA GLU A 14 -6.52 -6.25 -19.15
C GLU A 14 -5.75 -7.23 -18.27
N ALA A 15 -4.46 -7.41 -18.52
CA ALA A 15 -3.58 -8.24 -17.71
C ALA A 15 -3.43 -7.74 -16.26
N GLY A 16 -3.40 -6.42 -16.05
CA GLY A 16 -3.34 -5.80 -14.72
C GLY A 16 -4.62 -6.02 -13.92
N LEU A 17 -5.77 -5.82 -14.57
CA LEU A 17 -7.08 -6.07 -13.98
C LEU A 17 -7.31 -7.55 -13.67
N ALA A 18 -6.96 -8.44 -14.60
CA ALA A 18 -7.05 -9.88 -14.40
C ALA A 18 -6.18 -10.32 -13.22
N PHE A 19 -4.97 -9.79 -13.10
CA PHE A 19 -4.10 -10.09 -11.96
C PHE A 19 -4.70 -9.60 -10.63
N CYS A 20 -5.23 -8.37 -10.59
CA CYS A 20 -5.91 -7.87 -9.39
C CYS A 20 -7.08 -8.78 -9.00
N ARG A 21 -7.96 -9.10 -9.94
CA ARG A 21 -9.11 -9.99 -9.71
C ARG A 21 -8.66 -11.36 -9.18
N ASP A 22 -7.70 -12.00 -9.86
CA ASP A 22 -7.39 -13.41 -9.62
C ASP A 22 -6.45 -13.61 -8.42
N TYR A 23 -5.49 -12.71 -8.21
CA TYR A 23 -4.41 -12.89 -7.23
C TYR A 23 -4.48 -11.95 -6.02
N ILE A 24 -5.32 -10.92 -6.06
CA ILE A 24 -5.53 -9.98 -4.94
C ILE A 24 -6.93 -10.14 -4.36
N LEU A 25 -7.97 -9.91 -5.16
CA LEU A 25 -9.36 -9.91 -4.70
C LEU A 25 -9.93 -11.32 -4.47
N SER A 26 -9.49 -12.31 -5.25
CA SER A 26 -9.95 -13.70 -5.16
C SER A 26 -9.01 -14.60 -4.36
N ASN A 27 -7.87 -14.08 -3.92
CA ASN A 27 -6.89 -14.84 -3.16
C ASN A 27 -7.40 -15.09 -1.73
N THR A 28 -7.71 -16.35 -1.41
CA THR A 28 -8.27 -16.75 -0.11
C THR A 28 -7.36 -16.37 1.05
N HIS A 29 -6.04 -16.53 0.92
CA HIS A 29 -5.12 -16.19 2.00
C HIS A 29 -5.13 -14.68 2.31
N ILE A 30 -5.12 -13.83 1.28
CA ILE A 30 -5.23 -12.37 1.46
C ILE A 30 -6.57 -12.02 2.11
N ARG A 31 -7.67 -12.59 1.62
CA ARG A 31 -9.01 -12.35 2.16
C ARG A 31 -9.15 -12.78 3.60
N ASP A 32 -8.60 -13.93 3.96
CA ASP A 32 -8.67 -14.48 5.32
C ASP A 32 -7.89 -13.59 6.30
N VAL A 33 -6.69 -13.12 5.91
CA VAL A 33 -5.91 -12.18 6.73
C VAL A 33 -6.64 -10.85 6.90
N LEU A 34 -7.12 -10.25 5.81
CA LEU A 34 -7.86 -8.99 5.87
C LEU A 34 -9.18 -9.13 6.65
N GLY A 35 -9.85 -10.27 6.52
CA GLY A 35 -11.08 -10.60 7.25
C GLY A 35 -10.85 -10.80 8.74
N ALA A 36 -9.77 -11.48 9.12
CA ALA A 36 -9.37 -11.63 10.51
C ALA A 36 -9.05 -10.27 11.15
N ILE A 37 -8.18 -9.48 10.52
CA ILE A 37 -7.82 -8.13 11.01
C ILE A 37 -9.07 -7.24 11.07
N GLY A 38 -9.93 -7.29 10.05
CA GLY A 38 -11.19 -6.52 10.04
C GLY A 38 -12.17 -6.94 11.14
N SER A 39 -12.19 -8.22 11.51
CA SER A 39 -12.99 -8.72 12.63
C SER A 39 -12.47 -8.18 13.96
N ASP A 40 -11.15 -8.23 14.16
CA ASP A 40 -10.49 -7.68 15.37
C ASP A 40 -10.70 -6.16 15.50
N GLU A 41 -10.65 -5.47 14.37
CA GLU A 41 -10.82 -4.02 14.27
C GLU A 41 -12.29 -3.57 14.25
N GLY A 42 -13.25 -4.51 14.22
CA GLY A 42 -14.69 -4.24 14.20
C GLY A 42 -15.19 -3.59 12.91
N SER A 43 -14.43 -3.66 11.81
CA SER A 43 -14.84 -3.15 10.50
C SER A 43 -14.04 -3.81 9.37
N PRO A 44 -14.68 -4.20 8.27
CA PRO A 44 -13.98 -4.78 7.13
C PRO A 44 -13.06 -3.77 6.44
N TYR A 45 -12.13 -4.29 5.65
CA TYR A 45 -11.21 -3.50 4.84
C TYR A 45 -11.60 -3.57 3.37
N THR A 46 -11.75 -2.40 2.74
CA THR A 46 -12.17 -2.24 1.34
C THR A 46 -11.00 -1.75 0.50
N LEU A 47 -10.74 -2.38 -0.64
CA LEU A 47 -9.74 -1.91 -1.61
C LEU A 47 -10.18 -0.57 -2.20
N VAL A 48 -9.33 0.45 -2.11
CA VAL A 48 -9.66 1.79 -2.64
C VAL A 48 -8.63 2.33 -3.62
N LEU A 49 -7.41 1.78 -3.62
CA LEU A 49 -6.34 2.27 -4.47
C LEU A 49 -5.47 1.11 -4.94
N GLU A 50 -5.15 1.14 -6.23
CA GLU A 50 -4.16 0.29 -6.86
C GLU A 50 -3.10 1.20 -7.47
N LYS A 51 -1.82 0.94 -7.18
CA LYS A 51 -0.72 1.71 -7.76
C LYS A 51 0.52 0.85 -7.94
N PHE A 52 1.32 1.19 -8.95
CA PHE A 52 2.67 0.65 -9.04
C PHE A 52 3.61 1.55 -8.24
N ILE A 53 4.71 0.97 -7.78
CA ILE A 53 5.72 1.68 -7.04
C ILE A 53 7.09 1.40 -7.66
N ALA A 54 7.68 2.44 -8.25
CA ALA A 54 8.98 2.39 -8.91
C ALA A 54 10.13 2.18 -7.91
N PRO A 55 11.21 1.44 -8.25
CA PRO A 55 12.36 1.24 -7.37
C PRO A 55 12.90 2.57 -6.84
N ASP A 56 13.30 2.58 -5.57
CA ASP A 56 13.79 3.79 -4.93
C ASP A 56 14.83 3.42 -3.84
N PRO A 57 16.02 2.95 -4.25
CA PRO A 57 17.02 2.43 -3.33
C PRO A 57 17.55 3.52 -2.39
N ASN A 58 17.85 3.13 -1.15
CA ASN A 58 18.32 4.00 -0.06
C ASN A 58 17.29 4.97 0.53
N HIS A 59 16.05 4.97 0.03
CA HIS A 59 14.96 5.78 0.58
C HIS A 59 14.06 4.92 1.48
N ILE A 60 13.89 5.36 2.73
CA ILE A 60 13.03 4.70 3.71
C ILE A 60 11.67 5.40 3.72
N GLN A 61 10.64 4.69 3.28
CA GLN A 61 9.35 5.28 2.94
C GLN A 61 8.19 4.65 3.69
N THR A 62 7.08 5.38 3.79
CA THR A 62 5.80 4.88 4.28
C THR A 62 4.65 5.45 3.44
N LEU A 63 3.58 4.67 3.32
CA LEU A 63 2.36 5.09 2.62
C LEU A 63 1.47 5.97 3.49
N ARG A 64 1.76 6.16 4.79
CA ARG A 64 0.93 6.98 5.67
C ARG A 64 1.76 7.83 6.63
N ASN A 65 1.34 9.08 6.79
CA ASN A 65 1.93 10.01 7.76
C ASN A 65 1.43 9.71 9.19
N GLY A 66 1.89 8.62 9.79
CA GLY A 66 1.55 8.27 11.17
C GLY A 66 0.05 8.03 11.41
N GLY A 67 -0.42 8.44 12.57
CA GLY A 67 -1.74 8.09 13.11
C GLY A 67 -1.67 6.95 14.12
N ASP A 68 -2.67 6.85 14.99
CA ASP A 68 -2.77 5.87 16.07
C ASP A 68 -3.52 4.59 15.65
N LYS A 69 -4.46 4.72 14.71
CA LYS A 69 -5.34 3.62 14.27
C LYS A 69 -4.85 2.88 13.04
N LEU A 70 -5.19 1.60 12.95
CA LEU A 70 -4.97 0.74 11.78
C LEU A 70 -6.02 1.01 10.68
N ASP A 71 -6.13 2.24 10.19
CA ASP A 71 -7.17 2.58 9.21
C ASP A 71 -6.84 2.11 7.78
N TYR A 72 -5.58 1.78 7.51
CA TYR A 72 -5.08 1.43 6.18
C TYR A 72 -4.18 0.19 6.24
N LEU A 73 -4.50 -0.80 5.42
CA LEU A 73 -3.66 -1.95 5.16
C LEU A 73 -3.17 -1.91 3.72
N VAL A 74 -1.98 -2.45 3.49
CA VAL A 74 -1.38 -2.53 2.17
C VAL A 74 -1.10 -3.98 1.88
N VAL A 75 -1.64 -4.46 0.76
CA VAL A 75 -1.19 -5.70 0.13
C VAL A 75 -0.24 -5.29 -0.98
N GLN A 76 1.03 -5.67 -0.86
CA GLN A 76 2.04 -5.35 -1.86
C GLN A 76 2.52 -6.62 -2.56
N ALA A 77 2.31 -6.68 -3.87
CA ALA A 77 2.81 -7.74 -4.73
C ALA A 77 4.23 -7.41 -5.21
N TRP A 78 5.11 -8.39 -5.09
CA TRP A 78 6.51 -8.32 -5.42
C TRP A 78 6.83 -9.28 -6.57
N PRO A 79 7.43 -8.81 -7.67
CA PRO A 79 7.87 -9.69 -8.74
C PRO A 79 9.05 -10.55 -8.30
N LYS A 80 9.34 -11.57 -9.09
CA LYS A 80 10.50 -12.47 -8.88
C LYS A 80 11.79 -11.68 -8.77
N LYS A 81 12.72 -12.17 -7.94
CA LYS A 81 14.04 -11.58 -7.69
C LYS A 81 13.98 -10.15 -7.13
N SER A 82 12.89 -9.81 -6.44
CA SER A 82 12.79 -8.54 -5.71
C SER A 82 13.38 -8.67 -4.31
N LYS A 83 13.78 -7.53 -3.74
CA LYS A 83 14.21 -7.44 -2.35
C LYS A 83 13.70 -6.17 -1.70
N ALA A 84 13.28 -6.30 -0.45
CA ALA A 84 12.85 -5.20 0.39
C ALA A 84 13.41 -5.34 1.81
N ILE A 85 13.42 -4.23 2.53
CA ILE A 85 13.64 -4.19 3.97
C ILE A 85 12.38 -3.57 4.59
N PHE A 86 11.78 -4.23 5.56
CA PHE A 86 10.70 -3.69 6.38
C PHE A 86 11.25 -3.36 7.77
N TYR A 87 10.81 -2.26 8.35
CA TYR A 87 11.25 -1.85 9.68
C TYR A 87 10.14 -2.16 10.69
N SER A 88 10.23 -3.33 11.32
CA SER A 88 9.27 -3.81 12.30
C SER A 88 9.21 -2.88 13.52
N GLY A 89 8.01 -2.70 14.05
CA GLY A 89 7.70 -1.73 15.12
C GLY A 89 7.49 -0.28 14.66
N SER A 90 7.90 0.08 13.44
CA SER A 90 7.85 1.48 12.97
C SER A 90 6.43 2.05 12.88
N HIS A 91 5.40 1.21 12.78
CA HIS A 91 4.00 1.66 12.73
C HIS A 91 3.51 2.23 14.07
N THR A 92 4.20 1.95 15.18
CA THR A 92 3.92 2.48 16.51
C THR A 92 4.78 3.70 16.90
N SER A 93 5.81 3.99 16.10
CA SER A 93 6.78 5.04 16.38
C SER A 93 6.37 6.36 15.75
N ASP A 94 6.66 7.45 16.45
CA ASP A 94 6.54 8.79 15.90
C ASP A 94 7.86 9.19 15.21
N PHE A 95 7.76 9.62 13.96
CA PHE A 95 8.90 10.01 13.12
C PHE A 95 8.63 11.36 12.49
N THR A 96 9.67 12.18 12.39
CA THR A 96 9.65 13.33 11.50
C THR A 96 9.69 12.82 10.06
N ARG A 97 8.64 13.13 9.31
CA ARG A 97 8.41 12.66 7.94
C ARG A 97 8.39 13.83 6.96
N ILE A 98 8.99 13.65 5.80
CA ILE A 98 8.94 14.62 4.69
C ILE A 98 8.23 14.01 3.49
N VAL A 99 7.54 14.82 2.70
CA VAL A 99 6.94 14.35 1.44
C VAL A 99 8.05 14.20 0.40
N ALA A 100 8.24 12.98 -0.09
CA ALA A 100 9.16 12.66 -1.17
C ALA A 100 8.54 13.01 -2.53
N ALA A 101 9.38 13.10 -3.57
CA ALA A 101 8.94 13.41 -4.94
C ALA A 101 7.92 12.39 -5.51
N ASN A 102 7.93 11.16 -4.98
CA ASN A 102 7.00 10.09 -5.35
C ASN A 102 5.69 10.09 -4.53
N THR A 103 5.41 11.17 -3.79
CA THR A 103 4.25 11.40 -2.91
C THR A 103 4.19 10.55 -1.63
N PHE A 104 5.17 9.68 -1.39
CA PHE A 104 5.29 9.00 -0.11
C PHE A 104 5.90 9.88 0.96
N TRP A 105 5.80 9.41 2.19
CA TRP A 105 6.48 10.00 3.33
C TRP A 105 7.82 9.30 3.53
N GLU A 106 8.87 10.08 3.68
CA GLU A 106 10.23 9.59 3.88
C GLU A 106 10.72 9.92 5.28
N VAL A 107 11.50 8.99 5.85
CA VAL A 107 12.10 9.10 7.17
C VAL A 107 13.61 8.94 7.05
N ALA A 108 14.36 9.86 7.66
CA ALA A 108 15.82 9.74 7.72
C ALA A 108 16.23 8.49 8.54
N ARG A 109 17.20 7.72 8.02
CA ARG A 109 17.72 6.50 8.66
C ARG A 109 18.12 6.66 10.12
N ALA A 110 18.63 7.84 10.50
CA ALA A 110 19.02 8.15 11.88
C ALA A 110 17.86 8.07 12.90
N GLN A 111 16.61 8.19 12.44
CA GLN A 111 15.43 8.11 13.29
C GLN A 111 14.98 6.67 13.59
N LEU A 112 15.54 5.65 12.93
CA LEU A 112 15.11 4.25 13.07
C LEU A 112 15.53 3.57 14.40
N GLN A 113 15.94 4.35 15.39
CA GLN A 113 16.29 3.80 16.70
C GLN A 113 15.08 3.06 17.30
N GLY A 114 15.29 1.79 17.69
CA GLY A 114 14.23 0.93 18.23
C GLY A 114 13.42 0.15 17.18
N CYS A 115 13.62 0.39 15.88
CA CYS A 115 13.04 -0.44 14.82
C CYS A 115 13.95 -1.63 14.48
N THR A 116 13.34 -2.77 14.15
CA THR A 116 14.09 -3.95 13.67
C THR A 116 14.01 -4.03 12.15
N ALA A 117 15.16 -4.04 11.47
CA ALA A 117 15.22 -4.18 10.02
C ALA A 117 15.10 -5.66 9.63
N GLU A 118 14.06 -5.99 8.86
CA GLU A 118 13.76 -7.32 8.36
C GLU A 118 13.94 -7.33 6.84
N SER A 119 14.95 -8.06 6.36
CA SER A 119 15.18 -8.20 4.91
C SER A 119 14.34 -9.35 4.35
N CYS A 120 13.55 -9.04 3.33
CA CYS A 120 12.71 -10.00 2.62
C CYS A 120 13.21 -10.15 1.18
N SER A 121 13.56 -11.37 0.79
CA SER A 121 13.90 -11.74 -0.59
C SER A 121 12.75 -12.48 -1.25
N PHE A 122 12.33 -12.03 -2.43
CA PHE A 122 11.20 -12.58 -3.19
C PHE A 122 11.70 -13.33 -4.42
N GLU A 123 12.45 -14.41 -4.21
CA GLU A 123 13.06 -15.18 -5.31
C GLU A 123 12.03 -15.66 -6.34
N GLN A 124 10.85 -16.08 -5.87
CA GLN A 124 9.71 -16.51 -6.71
C GLN A 124 8.58 -15.49 -6.81
N GLY A 125 8.82 -14.26 -6.34
CA GLY A 125 7.78 -13.26 -6.14
C GLY A 125 6.95 -13.57 -4.88
N GLY A 126 5.96 -12.74 -4.60
CA GLY A 126 5.07 -12.96 -3.46
C GLY A 126 4.28 -11.73 -3.06
N PHE A 127 3.64 -11.82 -1.90
CA PHE A 127 2.84 -10.74 -1.32
C PHE A 127 3.33 -10.43 0.09
N VAL A 128 3.23 -9.17 0.48
CA VAL A 128 3.35 -8.73 1.88
C VAL A 128 2.08 -7.98 2.23
N ILE A 129 1.51 -8.30 3.39
CA ILE A 129 0.37 -7.57 3.97
C ILE A 129 0.89 -6.81 5.18
N PHE A 130 0.73 -5.49 5.21
CA PHE A 130 1.27 -4.66 6.28
C PHE A 130 0.45 -3.39 6.53
N ASP A 131 0.57 -2.83 7.72
CA ASP A 131 0.03 -1.51 8.08
C ASP A 131 0.69 -0.41 7.25
N ALA A 132 -0.10 0.48 6.63
CA ALA A 132 0.42 1.54 5.78
C ALA A 132 1.45 2.48 6.45
N ARG A 133 1.52 2.52 7.79
CA ARG A 133 2.49 3.25 8.61
C ARG A 133 3.86 2.57 8.73
N VAL A 134 3.97 1.28 8.37
CA VAL A 134 5.25 0.57 8.36
C VAL A 134 6.20 1.25 7.38
N LEU A 135 7.44 1.40 7.81
CA LEU A 135 8.53 1.91 6.99
C LEU A 135 9.14 0.76 6.21
N PHE A 136 9.47 1.03 4.96
CA PHE A 136 10.08 0.05 4.07
C PHE A 136 11.09 0.71 3.13
N GLU A 137 12.06 -0.07 2.69
CA GLU A 137 13.08 0.29 1.72
C GLU A 137 13.12 -0.77 0.62
N ARG A 138 13.37 -0.35 -0.62
CA ARG A 138 13.18 -1.19 -1.81
C ARG A 138 14.41 -1.08 -2.69
N GLN A 139 14.93 -2.22 -3.16
CA GLN A 139 16.27 -2.20 -3.74
C GLN A 139 16.28 -2.06 -5.27
N GLU A 140 15.51 -2.86 -6.01
CA GLU A 140 15.82 -3.00 -7.45
C GLU A 140 14.61 -3.12 -8.40
N GLN A 141 13.48 -3.65 -7.92
CA GLN A 141 12.33 -3.97 -8.78
C GLN A 141 11.09 -3.15 -8.44
N ARG A 142 10.25 -2.95 -9.45
CA ARG A 142 8.91 -2.35 -9.28
C ARG A 142 8.05 -3.30 -8.44
N SER A 143 7.14 -2.74 -7.67
CA SER A 143 6.15 -3.50 -6.90
C SER A 143 4.76 -2.90 -7.11
N TYR A 144 3.74 -3.66 -6.74
CA TYR A 144 2.34 -3.30 -6.94
C TYR A 144 1.66 -3.23 -5.58
N ALA A 145 1.11 -2.07 -5.23
CA ALA A 145 0.44 -1.86 -3.95
C ALA A 145 -1.06 -1.70 -4.14
N TYR A 146 -1.79 -2.45 -3.32
CA TYR A 146 -3.24 -2.46 -3.20
C TYR A 146 -3.57 -1.97 -1.80
N VAL A 147 -4.09 -0.75 -1.70
CA VAL A 147 -4.36 -0.10 -0.41
C VAL A 147 -5.81 -0.34 -0.04
N TYR A 148 -5.98 -0.99 1.10
CA TYR A 148 -7.25 -1.26 1.72
C TYR A 148 -7.51 -0.29 2.85
N VAL A 149 -8.71 0.24 2.92
CA VAL A 149 -9.16 1.18 3.95
C VAL A 149 -10.24 0.54 4.79
N LYS A 150 -10.16 0.74 6.10
CA LYS A 150 -11.21 0.35 7.04
C LYS A 150 -12.53 1.02 6.66
N SER A 151 -13.56 0.22 6.35
CA SER A 151 -14.81 0.71 5.75
C SER A 151 -15.51 1.76 6.60
N SER A 152 -15.41 1.68 7.93
CA SER A 152 -15.97 2.67 8.86
C SER A 152 -15.35 4.07 8.72
N VAL A 153 -14.15 4.19 8.15
CA VAL A 153 -13.42 5.46 7.97
C VAL A 153 -13.65 6.04 6.57
N LEU A 154 -14.09 5.21 5.61
CA LEU A 154 -14.23 5.60 4.21
C LEU A 154 -15.16 6.80 3.97
N PRO A 155 -16.35 6.92 4.59
CA PRO A 155 -17.23 8.08 4.37
C PRO A 155 -16.57 9.41 4.75
N TYR A 156 -15.81 9.42 5.84
CA TYR A 156 -15.08 10.60 6.29
C TYR A 156 -13.98 11.00 5.29
N LEU A 157 -13.24 10.02 4.77
CA LEU A 157 -12.19 10.27 3.77
C LEU A 157 -12.77 10.84 2.48
N LEU A 158 -13.86 10.25 1.97
CA LEU A 158 -14.54 10.75 0.78
C LEU A 158 -15.06 12.18 0.97
N GLN A 159 -15.55 12.51 2.17
CA GLN A 159 -15.97 13.87 2.48
C GLN A 159 -14.78 14.85 2.53
N GLN A 160 -13.64 14.44 3.08
CA GLN A 160 -12.43 15.26 3.15
C GLN A 160 -11.82 15.51 1.77
N GLU A 161 -11.77 14.51 0.90
CA GLU A 161 -11.29 14.68 -0.49
C GLU A 161 -12.13 15.72 -1.25
N ARG A 162 -13.46 15.65 -1.11
CA ARG A 162 -14.38 16.64 -1.70
C ARG A 162 -14.12 18.05 -1.18
N LYS A 163 -13.97 18.20 0.14
CA LYS A 163 -13.76 19.51 0.79
C LYS A 163 -12.42 20.13 0.43
N LEU A 164 -11.37 19.31 0.34
CA LEU A 164 -10.01 19.81 0.16
C LEU A 164 -9.63 19.96 -1.31
N GLN A 165 -10.43 19.43 -2.25
CA GLN A 165 -10.06 19.28 -3.67
C GLN A 165 -8.66 18.67 -3.87
N ARG A 166 -8.15 18.00 -2.84
CA ARG A 166 -6.82 17.43 -2.80
C ARG A 166 -6.96 15.98 -3.18
N ARG A 167 -6.30 15.61 -4.27
CA ARG A 167 -5.98 14.21 -4.56
C ARG A 167 -4.88 13.80 -3.58
N TYR A 168 -5.25 13.47 -2.34
CA TYR A 168 -4.28 12.99 -1.35
C TYR A 168 -3.52 11.75 -1.85
N TRP A 169 -4.10 11.04 -2.82
CA TRP A 169 -3.54 9.82 -3.41
C TRP A 169 -3.68 9.70 -4.93
N GLY A 170 -4.02 10.79 -5.64
CA GLY A 170 -4.31 10.70 -7.08
C GLY A 170 -5.66 10.08 -7.43
N MET A 171 -6.53 9.80 -6.44
CA MET A 171 -7.77 9.04 -6.61
C MET A 171 -8.83 9.79 -7.41
N GLN A 172 -9.49 9.07 -8.31
CA GLN A 172 -10.82 9.36 -8.81
C GLN A 172 -11.65 8.12 -8.40
N PRO A 173 -12.68 8.25 -7.53
CA PRO A 173 -13.50 7.09 -7.15
C PRO A 173 -14.11 6.47 -8.42
N PRO A 174 -14.27 5.13 -8.47
CA PRO A 174 -14.90 4.47 -9.60
C PRO A 174 -16.29 5.06 -9.84
N ALA A 175 -16.60 5.36 -11.10
CA ALA A 175 -17.84 6.03 -11.52
C ALA A 175 -19.12 5.26 -11.15
N SER A 176 -19.01 4.02 -10.69
CA SER A 176 -20.13 3.14 -10.32
C SER A 176 -20.49 3.18 -8.83
N CYS A 177 -19.83 4.00 -8.01
CA CYS A 177 -20.26 4.22 -6.64
C CYS A 177 -21.01 5.56 -6.58
N ASP A 178 -22.30 5.53 -6.92
CA ASP A 178 -23.16 6.67 -6.61
C ASP A 178 -23.24 6.76 -5.08
N PRO A 179 -22.91 7.91 -4.46
CA PRO A 179 -22.84 8.05 -3.00
C PRO A 179 -24.16 7.79 -2.29
N ASP A 180 -25.27 7.84 -3.03
CA ASP A 180 -26.63 7.64 -2.54
C ASP A 180 -26.96 6.16 -2.32
N GLU A 181 -26.11 5.21 -2.76
CA GLU A 181 -26.29 3.77 -2.54
C GLU A 181 -25.69 3.25 -1.22
N LEU A 182 -25.04 4.11 -0.43
CA LEU A 182 -24.39 3.76 0.83
C LEU A 182 -25.01 4.43 2.08
N ALA A 183 -26.23 4.97 1.94
CA ALA A 183 -27.01 5.56 3.03
C ALA A 183 -27.98 4.55 3.67
#